data_AF-A0A1E7FEN4-F1
#
_entry.id   AF-A0A1E7FEN4-F1
#
_cell.length_a   1.000
_cell.length_b   1.000
_cell.length_c   1.000
_cell.angle_alpha   90.00
_cell.angle_beta   90.00
_cell.angle_gamma   90.00
#
_symmetry.space_group_name_H-M   'P 1'
#
loop_
_entity.id
_entity.type
_entity.pdbx_description
1 polymer ?
#
loop_
_entity_poly.entity_id
_entity_poly.type
_entity_poly.pdbx_seq_one_letter_code
_entity_poly.pdbx_strand_id
1 'polypeptide(L)'
;MLKEGDLLPTELLAMYNKLVTPDSSGKLNEAGFLKLYDEIDNLFEEDDDDDDDDDDDDNNKEENAVQQVAASEKSQMENMRVKEDLLSFLDIIQDSDDAEPCGLSAEESDQEQVLNILSILEKQTTNIIKQKDIVLSDLAGNWELLYTSSAGMKFNKGLSGIGGSFPNGRFGGLNQKLTFTKYVSDLEYKERIEVTPSSASFDVTVTGSWDLRTSVSLFTGLPTIIMYLEPDRVKYVLGSTRADHWKSLGPTNRMDLSYLDDDIRVMRGCTSTDTLLIYRKIS
;
A
#
# COMPACT_ATOMS: atom_id res chain seq x y z
N MET A 1 9.43 -14.72 21.63
CA MET A 1 8.65 -15.35 22.73
C MET A 1 9.21 -16.71 23.16
N LEU A 2 8.48 -17.85 23.13
CA LEU A 2 8.93 -19.11 23.79
C LEU A 2 10.23 -19.72 23.24
N LYS A 3 10.49 -19.61 21.92
CA LYS A 3 11.72 -20.12 21.30
C LYS A 3 12.91 -19.18 21.48
N GLU A 4 12.62 -17.89 21.63
CA GLU A 4 13.61 -16.82 21.80
C GLU A 4 14.00 -16.65 23.28
N GLY A 5 13.17 -17.15 24.20
CA GLY A 5 13.43 -17.14 25.63
C GLY A 5 12.78 -15.99 26.38
N ASP A 6 12.04 -15.11 25.70
CA ASP A 6 11.42 -13.91 26.29
C ASP A 6 10.23 -14.23 27.20
N LEU A 7 9.67 -15.44 27.08
CA LEU A 7 8.62 -15.95 27.95
C LEU A 7 8.92 -17.42 28.25
N LEU A 8 8.99 -17.81 29.53
CA LEU A 8 9.24 -19.20 29.90
C LEU A 8 7.96 -20.03 29.77
N PRO A 9 8.05 -21.32 29.37
CA PRO A 9 6.89 -22.21 29.31
C PRO A 9 6.10 -22.31 30.61
N THR A 10 6.78 -22.15 31.76
CA THR A 10 6.17 -22.17 33.09
C THR A 10 5.35 -20.91 33.39
N GLU A 11 5.77 -19.76 32.87
CA GLU A 11 5.08 -18.48 33.04
C GLU A 11 3.80 -18.45 32.21
N LEU A 12 3.89 -18.87 30.95
CA LEU A 12 2.72 -19.01 30.09
C LEU A 12 1.69 -20.00 30.67
N LEU A 13 2.16 -21.10 31.27
CA LEU A 13 1.27 -22.07 31.92
C LEU A 13 0.61 -21.49 33.18
N ALA A 14 1.31 -20.62 33.93
CA ALA A 14 0.74 -19.95 35.09
C ALA A 14 -0.36 -18.96 34.68
N MET A 15 -0.13 -18.15 33.64
CA MET A 15 -1.12 -17.23 33.07
C MET A 15 -2.35 -18.00 32.55
N TYR A 16 -2.12 -19.10 31.83
CA TYR A 16 -3.19 -19.97 31.36
C TYR A 16 -4.04 -20.51 32.52
N ASN A 17 -3.41 -21.06 33.56
CA ASN A 17 -4.11 -21.65 34.70
C ASN A 17 -4.90 -20.63 35.52
N LYS A 18 -4.47 -19.36 35.54
CA LYS A 18 -5.20 -18.25 36.18
C LYS A 18 -6.54 -17.96 35.50
N LEU A 19 -6.63 -18.20 34.19
CA LEU A 19 -7.78 -17.84 33.36
C LEU A 19 -8.70 -19.01 33.03
N VAL A 20 -8.25 -20.25 33.26
CA VAL A 20 -9.09 -21.45 33.13
C VAL A 20 -10.09 -21.50 34.28
N THR A 21 -11.38 -21.40 33.94
CA THR A 21 -12.46 -21.61 34.91
C THR A 21 -12.63 -23.09 35.25
N PRO A 22 -13.04 -23.46 36.47
CA PRO A 22 -13.27 -24.86 36.86
C PRO A 22 -14.24 -25.61 35.93
N ASP A 23 -15.18 -24.89 35.33
CA ASP A 23 -16.24 -25.44 34.49
C ASP A 23 -15.85 -25.63 33.02
N SER A 24 -14.67 -25.16 32.59
CA SER A 24 -14.30 -25.11 31.17
C SER A 24 -13.51 -26.32 30.67
N SER A 25 -13.56 -27.46 31.36
CA SER A 25 -12.87 -28.71 30.97
C SER A 25 -11.36 -28.56 30.74
N GLY A 26 -10.72 -27.60 31.44
CA GLY A 26 -9.30 -27.31 31.26
C GLY A 26 -8.97 -26.52 29.99
N LYS A 27 -9.98 -25.96 29.29
CA LYS A 27 -9.82 -25.10 28.12
C LYS A 27 -10.20 -23.66 28.44
N LEU A 28 -9.63 -22.71 27.73
CA LEU A 28 -10.11 -21.33 27.75
C LEU A 28 -11.39 -21.21 26.92
N ASN A 29 -12.34 -20.43 27.42
CA ASN A 29 -13.42 -19.89 26.60
C ASN A 29 -12.92 -18.63 25.87
N GLU A 30 -13.74 -18.07 25.00
CA GLU A 30 -13.38 -16.88 24.21
C GLU A 30 -12.93 -15.70 25.08
N ALA A 31 -13.63 -15.42 26.18
CA ALA A 31 -13.26 -14.36 27.12
C ALA A 31 -11.93 -14.63 27.84
N GLY A 32 -11.65 -15.88 28.22
CA GLY A 32 -10.39 -16.27 28.82
C GLY A 32 -9.23 -16.24 27.84
N PHE A 33 -9.48 -16.49 26.55
CA PHE A 33 -8.47 -16.37 25.50
C PHE A 33 -8.09 -14.91 25.26
N LEU A 34 -9.06 -14.00 25.15
CA LEU A 34 -8.78 -12.56 25.01
C LEU A 34 -7.96 -12.03 26.19
N LYS A 35 -8.33 -12.40 27.42
CA LYS A 35 -7.56 -12.01 28.62
C LYS A 35 -6.14 -12.57 28.64
N LEU A 36 -5.93 -13.79 28.16
CA LEU A 36 -4.60 -14.38 28.07
C LEU A 36 -3.75 -13.62 27.04
N TYR A 37 -4.37 -13.20 25.95
CA TYR A 37 -3.72 -12.39 24.93
C TYR A 37 -3.30 -11.02 25.50
N ASP A 38 -4.21 -10.30 26.16
CA ASP A 38 -3.92 -9.00 26.79
C ASP A 38 -2.82 -9.14 27.86
N GLU A 39 -2.85 -10.20 28.69
CA GLU A 39 -1.84 -10.43 29.73
C GLU A 39 -0.45 -10.78 29.15
N ILE A 40 -0.38 -11.33 27.93
CA ILE A 40 0.89 -11.53 27.22
C ILE A 40 1.36 -10.22 26.60
N ASP A 41 0.47 -9.43 26.01
CA ASP A 41 0.80 -8.16 25.35
C ASP A 41 1.39 -7.15 26.36
N ASN A 42 0.77 -7.05 27.54
CA ASN A 42 1.22 -6.20 28.65
C ASN A 42 2.62 -6.56 29.20
N LEU A 43 3.19 -7.73 28.89
CA LEU A 43 4.56 -8.06 29.31
C LEU A 43 5.62 -7.38 28.44
N PHE A 44 5.22 -6.85 27.29
CA PHE A 44 6.10 -6.29 26.27
C PHE A 44 5.75 -4.85 25.92
N GLU A 45 4.73 -4.27 26.53
CA GLU A 45 4.58 -2.82 26.56
C GLU A 45 5.75 -2.27 27.37
N GLU A 46 6.64 -1.55 26.68
CA GLU A 46 7.78 -0.87 27.30
C GLU A 46 7.21 0.11 28.33
N ASP A 47 7.54 -0.11 29.61
CA ASP A 47 7.34 0.87 30.66
C ASP A 47 8.07 2.16 30.22
N ASP A 48 7.33 3.09 29.63
CA ASP A 48 7.70 4.49 29.59
C ASP A 48 7.69 4.96 31.06
N ASP A 49 8.82 4.73 31.75
CA ASP A 49 9.14 5.21 33.09
C ASP A 49 9.00 6.74 33.11
N ASP A 50 7.82 7.23 33.49
CA ASP A 50 7.67 8.51 34.18
C ASP A 50 7.18 8.20 35.60
N ASP A 51 8.12 8.33 36.54
CA ASP A 51 7.93 8.42 37.99
C ASP A 51 6.75 9.35 38.34
N ASP A 52 5.81 8.88 39.18
CA ASP A 52 5.51 9.55 40.45
C ASP A 52 4.48 8.75 41.28
N ASP A 53 4.87 8.52 42.54
CA ASP A 53 4.06 8.06 43.66
C ASP A 53 2.79 8.93 43.86
N ASP A 54 1.64 8.31 44.12
CA ASP A 54 0.89 8.48 45.39
C ASP A 54 -0.52 7.84 45.35
N ASP A 55 -0.96 7.49 46.56
CA ASP A 55 -2.14 6.73 46.95
C ASP A 55 -3.52 7.29 46.55
N ASP A 56 -4.51 6.39 46.53
CA ASP A 56 -5.93 6.59 46.84
C ASP A 56 -6.72 7.71 46.10
N ASP A 57 -7.45 7.39 45.02
CA ASP A 57 -8.86 7.80 44.90
C ASP A 57 -9.65 7.10 43.76
N ASP A 58 -10.81 6.56 44.13
CA ASP A 58 -11.70 5.69 43.34
C ASP A 58 -12.78 6.50 42.58
N ASN A 59 -12.39 7.55 41.83
CA ASN A 59 -13.39 8.47 41.28
C ASN A 59 -13.13 9.18 39.92
N ASN A 60 -12.20 8.73 39.07
CA ASN A 60 -11.85 9.49 37.85
C ASN A 60 -11.83 8.68 36.54
N LYS A 61 -12.94 7.99 36.23
CA LYS A 61 -13.12 7.27 34.95
C LYS A 61 -13.55 8.15 33.76
N GLU A 62 -13.82 9.44 33.95
CA GLU A 62 -14.28 10.34 32.88
C GLU A 62 -13.19 11.26 32.29
N GLU A 63 -12.08 11.50 32.98
CA GLU A 63 -11.01 12.40 32.45
C GLU A 63 -10.02 11.69 31.50
N ASN A 64 -9.82 10.38 31.63
CA ASN A 64 -8.95 9.60 30.73
C ASN A 64 -9.51 9.47 29.30
N ALA A 65 -10.83 9.58 29.12
CA ALA A 65 -11.46 9.56 27.80
C ALA A 65 -11.16 10.83 26.98
N VAL A 66 -10.87 11.97 27.61
CA VAL A 66 -10.64 13.24 26.92
C VAL A 66 -9.21 13.32 26.38
N GLN A 67 -8.22 12.77 27.08
CA GLN A 67 -6.82 12.73 26.62
C GLN A 67 -6.60 11.72 25.47
N GLN A 68 -7.29 10.58 25.48
CA GLN A 68 -7.24 9.61 24.36
C GLN A 68 -7.82 10.17 23.06
N VAL A 69 -8.87 10.98 23.14
CA VAL A 69 -9.46 11.63 21.96
C VAL A 69 -8.53 12.70 21.38
N ALA A 70 -7.90 13.52 22.23
CA ALA A 70 -6.98 14.56 21.79
C ALA A 70 -5.69 14.00 21.15
N ALA A 71 -5.17 12.89 21.65
CA ALA A 71 -4.01 12.20 21.06
C ALA A 71 -4.36 11.56 19.69
N SER A 72 -5.55 10.98 19.58
CA SER A 72 -6.07 10.42 18.32
C SER A 72 -6.25 11.49 17.24
N GLU A 73 -6.83 12.65 17.60
CA GLU A 73 -7.02 13.78 16.69
C GLU A 73 -5.69 14.38 16.20
N LYS A 74 -4.70 14.52 17.09
CA LYS A 74 -3.37 15.04 16.71
C LYS A 74 -2.64 14.11 15.73
N SER A 75 -2.72 12.80 15.95
CA SER A 75 -2.14 11.80 15.04
C SER A 75 -2.82 11.80 13.68
N GLN A 76 -4.16 11.92 13.61
CA GLN A 76 -4.89 12.02 12.35
C GLN A 76 -4.50 13.29 11.55
N MET A 77 -4.34 14.42 12.23
CA MET A 77 -3.97 15.67 11.58
C MET A 77 -2.54 15.64 11.01
N GLU A 78 -1.61 15.00 11.71
CA GLU A 78 -0.26 14.75 11.20
C GLU A 78 -0.28 13.79 9.99
N ASN A 79 -1.14 12.78 10.01
CA ASN A 79 -1.29 11.85 8.90
C ASN A 79 -1.80 12.53 7.62
N MET A 80 -2.84 13.35 7.73
CA MET A 80 -3.35 14.13 6.59
C MET A 80 -2.27 15.05 6.01
N ARG A 81 -1.45 15.65 6.88
CA ARG A 81 -0.41 16.58 6.44
C ARG A 81 0.66 15.92 5.55
N VAL A 82 1.16 14.74 5.91
CA VAL A 82 2.19 14.05 5.11
C VAL A 82 1.66 13.62 3.74
N LYS A 83 0.39 13.20 3.69
CA LYS A 83 -0.27 12.85 2.44
C LYS A 83 -0.49 14.08 1.54
N GLU A 84 -0.93 15.20 2.12
CA GLU A 84 -1.05 16.47 1.40
C GLU A 84 0.31 16.96 0.90
N ASP A 85 1.38 16.78 1.70
CA ASP A 85 2.75 17.08 1.30
C ASP A 85 3.18 16.22 0.09
N LEU A 86 2.85 14.92 0.09
CA LEU A 86 3.10 14.04 -1.06
C LEU A 86 2.39 14.54 -2.31
N LEU A 87 1.07 14.76 -2.24
CA LEU A 87 0.27 15.17 -3.38
C LEU A 87 0.71 16.53 -3.93
N SER A 88 0.95 17.50 -3.04
CA SER A 88 1.45 18.82 -3.42
C SER A 88 2.82 18.74 -4.11
N PHE A 89 3.69 17.85 -3.63
CA PHE A 89 5.00 17.65 -4.26
C PHE A 89 4.87 16.98 -5.63
N LEU A 90 3.96 16.03 -5.80
CA LEU A 90 3.68 15.41 -7.11
C LEU A 90 3.12 16.43 -8.11
N ASP A 91 2.26 17.34 -7.67
CA ASP A 91 1.74 18.42 -8.52
C ASP A 91 2.87 19.35 -8.98
N ILE A 92 3.81 19.70 -8.10
CA ILE A 92 5.00 20.51 -8.45
C ILE A 92 5.85 19.82 -9.53
N ILE A 93 6.05 18.50 -9.44
CA ILE A 93 6.80 17.74 -10.47
C ILE A 93 6.09 17.81 -11.82
N GLN A 94 4.76 17.76 -11.84
CA GLN A 94 3.96 17.76 -13.05
C GLN A 94 3.79 19.15 -13.70
N ASP A 95 3.91 20.23 -12.93
CA ASP A 95 3.70 21.60 -13.40
C ASP A 95 4.89 22.21 -14.17
N SER A 96 6.01 21.49 -14.31
CA SER A 96 7.15 22.01 -15.09
C SER A 96 6.88 21.99 -16.61
N ASP A 97 7.34 23.01 -17.34
CA ASP A 97 7.05 23.20 -18.77
C ASP A 97 7.47 22.01 -19.65
N ASP A 98 8.49 21.27 -19.20
CA ASP A 98 9.03 20.08 -19.87
C ASP A 98 8.65 18.76 -19.15
N ALA A 99 7.73 18.80 -18.18
CA ALA A 99 7.28 17.62 -17.45
C ALA A 99 6.60 16.61 -18.39
N GLU A 100 7.08 15.37 -18.34
CA GLU A 100 6.30 14.25 -18.82
C GLU A 100 5.31 13.80 -17.72
N PRO A 101 4.09 13.37 -18.09
CA PRO A 101 3.08 12.96 -17.11
C PRO A 101 3.56 11.84 -16.18
N CYS A 102 2.99 11.82 -14.97
CA CYS A 102 3.28 10.82 -13.95
C CYS A 102 4.76 10.73 -13.53
N GLY A 103 5.52 11.83 -13.65
CA GLY A 103 6.93 11.88 -13.21
C GLY A 103 7.89 11.09 -14.09
N LEU A 104 7.53 10.80 -15.35
CA LEU A 104 8.44 10.08 -16.26
C LEU A 104 9.76 10.85 -16.52
N SER A 105 9.72 12.18 -16.45
CA SER A 105 10.90 13.05 -16.55
C SER A 105 11.47 13.48 -15.19
N ALA A 106 10.96 12.96 -14.07
CA ALA A 106 11.40 13.36 -12.74
C ALA A 106 12.88 13.03 -12.51
N GLU A 107 13.60 13.95 -11.89
CA GLU A 107 15.02 13.83 -11.57
C GLU A 107 15.26 12.90 -10.38
N GLU A 108 16.52 12.51 -10.15
CA GLU A 108 16.89 11.66 -9.00
C GLU A 108 16.56 12.34 -7.67
N SER A 109 16.74 13.65 -7.56
CA SER A 109 16.37 14.42 -6.36
C SER A 109 14.88 14.40 -6.08
N ASP A 110 14.04 14.45 -7.13
CA ASP A 110 12.58 14.37 -6.98
C ASP A 110 12.20 12.98 -6.47
N GLN A 111 12.81 11.94 -7.03
CA GLN A 111 12.59 10.57 -6.62
C GLN A 111 13.00 10.32 -5.16
N GLU A 112 14.15 10.86 -4.73
CA GLU A 112 14.59 10.80 -3.32
C GLU A 112 13.58 11.48 -2.39
N GLN A 113 13.08 12.66 -2.78
CA GLN A 113 12.10 13.39 -1.98
C GLN A 113 10.76 12.62 -1.87
N VAL A 114 10.27 12.04 -2.98
CA VAL A 114 9.09 11.16 -2.96
C VAL A 114 9.31 9.97 -2.03
N LEU A 115 10.49 9.31 -2.11
CA LEU A 115 10.82 8.17 -1.25
C LEU A 115 10.86 8.56 0.23
N ASN A 116 11.40 9.74 0.56
CA ASN A 116 11.44 10.24 1.94
C ASN A 116 10.03 10.45 2.49
N ILE A 117 9.15 11.12 1.74
CA ILE A 117 7.75 11.34 2.15
C ILE A 117 7.03 9.99 2.31
N LEU A 118 7.19 9.08 1.35
CA LEU A 118 6.59 7.74 1.41
C LEU A 118 7.06 6.92 2.61
N SER A 119 8.33 7.04 3.00
CA SER A 119 8.87 6.32 4.17
C SER A 119 8.19 6.73 5.49
N ILE A 120 7.70 7.96 5.57
CA ILE A 120 6.93 8.49 6.69
C ILE A 120 5.48 8.01 6.55
N LEU A 121 4.88 8.19 5.36
CA LEU A 121 3.50 7.80 5.06
C LEU A 121 3.24 6.30 5.32
N GLU A 122 4.15 5.42 4.92
CA GLU A 122 4.06 3.97 5.11
C GLU A 122 4.07 3.57 6.59
N LYS A 123 4.62 4.41 7.48
CA LYS A 123 4.64 4.19 8.94
C LYS A 123 3.36 4.64 9.64
N GLN A 124 2.52 5.43 8.98
CA GLN A 124 1.32 5.98 9.59
C GLN A 124 0.29 4.93 9.88
N THR A 125 -0.50 5.21 10.91
CA THR A 125 -1.63 4.37 11.32
C THR A 125 -2.70 4.32 10.25
N THR A 126 -2.85 5.33 9.39
CA THR A 126 -3.82 5.36 8.26
C THR A 126 -3.56 4.32 7.17
N ASN A 127 -2.38 3.69 7.17
CA ASN A 127 -2.07 2.62 6.23
C ASN A 127 -2.90 1.36 6.56
N ILE A 128 -3.95 1.12 5.79
CA ILE A 128 -4.91 0.02 5.99
C ILE A 128 -4.21 -1.35 5.98
N ILE A 129 -3.09 -1.48 5.26
CA ILE A 129 -2.30 -2.72 5.17
C ILE A 129 -1.78 -3.16 6.54
N LYS A 130 -1.52 -2.21 7.43
CA LYS A 130 -1.05 -2.49 8.80
C LYS A 130 -2.18 -2.76 9.78
N GLN A 131 -3.39 -2.30 9.46
CA GLN A 131 -4.55 -2.39 10.34
C GLN A 131 -5.31 -3.71 10.18
N LYS A 132 -5.37 -4.25 8.97
CA LYS A 132 -6.17 -5.44 8.66
C LYS A 132 -5.60 -6.25 7.50
N ASP A 133 -6.07 -7.49 7.38
CA ASP A 133 -5.87 -8.30 6.19
C ASP A 133 -6.59 -7.67 4.98
N ILE A 134 -5.84 -7.37 3.92
CA ILE A 134 -6.38 -6.78 2.70
C ILE A 134 -7.03 -7.87 1.84
N VAL A 135 -8.25 -7.60 1.39
CA VAL A 135 -8.98 -8.45 0.45
C VAL A 135 -9.14 -7.77 -0.90
N LEU A 136 -9.46 -8.54 -1.94
CA LEU A 136 -9.60 -8.02 -3.31
C LEU A 136 -10.63 -6.89 -3.44
N SER A 137 -11.69 -6.88 -2.62
CA SER A 137 -12.68 -5.80 -2.65
C SER A 137 -12.14 -4.46 -2.17
N ASP A 138 -11.10 -4.43 -1.33
CA ASP A 138 -10.50 -3.18 -0.85
C ASP A 138 -9.77 -2.42 -1.99
N LEU A 139 -9.27 -3.14 -2.98
CA LEU A 139 -8.52 -2.57 -4.12
C LEU A 139 -9.35 -2.37 -5.39
N ALA A 140 -10.56 -2.91 -5.43
CA ALA A 140 -11.45 -2.75 -6.58
C ALA A 140 -11.83 -1.28 -6.77
N GLY A 141 -11.86 -0.84 -8.03
CA GLY A 141 -12.14 0.57 -8.38
C GLY A 141 -11.38 1.03 -9.61
N ASN A 142 -11.54 2.32 -9.92
CA ASN A 142 -10.75 3.00 -10.95
C ASN A 142 -9.64 3.82 -10.30
N TRP A 143 -8.43 3.64 -10.81
CA TRP A 143 -7.20 4.22 -10.28
C TRP A 143 -6.46 4.98 -11.39
N GLU A 144 -5.97 6.17 -11.09
CA GLU A 144 -5.10 6.97 -11.95
C GLU A 144 -3.67 6.88 -11.46
N LEU A 145 -2.71 6.64 -12.36
CA LEU A 145 -1.30 6.73 -12.00
C LEU A 145 -0.93 8.21 -11.78
N LEU A 146 -0.52 8.57 -10.57
CA LEU A 146 -0.01 9.91 -10.26
C LEU A 146 1.49 10.02 -10.47
N TYR A 147 2.24 8.96 -10.18
CA TYR A 147 3.70 8.99 -10.23
C TYR A 147 4.30 7.61 -10.44
N THR A 148 5.40 7.55 -11.20
CA THR A 148 6.25 6.37 -11.26
C THR A 148 7.74 6.70 -11.33
N SER A 149 8.54 5.92 -10.61
CA SER A 149 10.00 5.87 -10.75
C SER A 149 10.49 4.65 -11.53
N SER A 150 9.58 3.89 -12.15
CA SER A 150 9.93 2.68 -12.90
C SER A 150 10.86 2.99 -14.08
N ALA A 151 12.11 2.55 -13.98
CA ALA A 151 13.09 2.67 -15.06
C ALA A 151 12.58 2.03 -16.36
N GLY A 152 11.80 0.94 -16.25
CA GLY A 152 11.15 0.30 -17.39
C GLY A 152 10.13 1.21 -18.07
N MET A 153 9.27 1.89 -17.31
CA MET A 153 8.31 2.83 -17.89
C MET A 153 8.99 4.09 -18.44
N LYS A 154 10.02 4.62 -17.76
CA LYS A 154 10.83 5.74 -18.27
C LYS A 154 11.50 5.37 -19.59
N PHE A 155 12.15 4.21 -19.67
CA PHE A 155 12.80 3.73 -20.90
C PHE A 155 11.81 3.52 -22.05
N ASN A 156 10.65 2.92 -21.76
CA ASN A 156 9.62 2.66 -22.77
C ASN A 156 8.77 3.90 -23.09
N LYS A 157 8.90 5.00 -22.34
CA LYS A 157 8.03 6.18 -22.43
C LYS A 157 6.55 5.83 -22.25
N GLY A 158 6.26 5.07 -21.20
CA GLY A 158 4.93 4.57 -20.88
C GLY A 158 4.91 3.09 -20.50
N LEU A 159 3.71 2.54 -20.28
CA LEU A 159 3.51 1.15 -19.84
C LEU A 159 3.67 0.17 -21.00
N SER A 160 2.99 0.42 -22.11
CA SER A 160 3.08 -0.43 -23.31
C SER A 160 4.35 -0.18 -24.12
N GLY A 161 4.95 1.00 -24.01
CA GLY A 161 6.04 1.42 -24.90
C GLY A 161 5.60 1.78 -26.32
N ILE A 162 4.30 1.81 -26.59
CA ILE A 162 3.76 2.22 -27.89
C ILE A 162 4.05 3.70 -28.15
N GLY A 163 4.08 4.55 -27.13
CA GLY A 163 4.32 5.99 -27.28
C GLY A 163 5.56 6.29 -28.11
N GLY A 164 6.68 5.60 -27.83
CA GLY A 164 7.93 5.77 -28.58
C GLY A 164 7.93 5.23 -30.01
N SER A 165 6.93 4.43 -30.41
CA SER A 165 6.82 3.85 -31.75
C SER A 165 6.03 4.73 -32.73
N PHE A 166 5.33 5.76 -32.23
CA PHE A 166 4.55 6.69 -33.04
C PHE A 166 5.32 8.02 -33.22
N PRO A 167 5.36 8.60 -34.43
CA PRO A 167 5.94 9.93 -34.62
C PRO A 167 5.24 10.96 -33.73
N ASN A 168 6.01 11.65 -32.89
CA ASN A 168 5.51 12.59 -31.88
C ASN A 168 4.55 11.96 -30.86
N GLY A 169 4.58 10.63 -30.70
CA GLY A 169 3.84 9.93 -29.67
C GLY A 169 4.47 10.19 -28.30
N ARG A 170 3.66 10.62 -27.34
CA ARG A 170 4.05 10.79 -25.94
C ARG A 170 3.04 10.12 -25.01
N PHE A 171 3.51 9.73 -23.85
CA PHE A 171 2.64 9.22 -22.79
C PHE A 171 1.74 10.36 -22.28
N GLY A 172 0.44 10.10 -22.18
CA GLY A 172 -0.57 11.05 -21.72
C GLY A 172 -1.22 10.69 -20.39
N GLY A 173 -0.77 9.62 -19.74
CA GLY A 173 -1.35 9.13 -18.48
C GLY A 173 -1.81 7.67 -18.56
N LEU A 174 -2.04 7.09 -17.38
CA LEU A 174 -2.41 5.69 -17.23
C LEU A 174 -3.54 5.56 -16.21
N ASN A 175 -4.66 4.99 -16.65
CA ASN A 175 -5.75 4.56 -15.77
C ASN A 175 -5.74 3.04 -15.61
N GLN A 176 -5.98 2.56 -14.41
CA GLN A 176 -6.15 1.15 -14.09
C GLN A 176 -7.53 0.93 -13.50
N LYS A 177 -8.27 -0.01 -14.07
CA LYS A 177 -9.53 -0.48 -13.54
C LYS A 177 -9.34 -1.89 -13.00
N LEU A 178 -9.68 -2.06 -11.72
CA LEU A 178 -9.66 -3.34 -11.03
C LEU A 178 -11.10 -3.72 -10.71
N THR A 179 -11.57 -4.78 -11.36
CA THR A 179 -12.90 -5.32 -11.10
C THR A 179 -12.77 -6.58 -10.27
N PHE A 180 -13.57 -6.68 -9.21
CA PHE A 180 -13.63 -7.88 -8.39
C PHE A 180 -15.08 -8.31 -8.16
N THR A 181 -15.32 -9.59 -8.37
CA THR A 181 -16.52 -10.30 -7.96
C THR A 181 -16.09 -11.60 -7.29
N LYS A 182 -17.03 -12.33 -6.67
CA LYS A 182 -16.74 -13.65 -6.09
C LYS A 182 -16.05 -14.64 -7.05
N TYR A 183 -16.18 -14.46 -8.35
CA TYR A 183 -15.71 -15.41 -9.37
C TYR A 183 -14.63 -14.86 -10.30
N VAL A 184 -14.44 -13.55 -10.31
CA VAL A 184 -13.66 -12.87 -11.35
C VAL A 184 -12.88 -11.71 -10.75
N SER A 185 -11.61 -11.60 -11.13
CA SER A 185 -10.71 -10.49 -10.80
C SER A 185 -10.07 -9.95 -12.09
N ASP A 186 -10.77 -9.03 -12.75
CA ASP A 186 -10.34 -8.49 -14.04
C ASP A 186 -9.50 -7.21 -13.86
N LEU A 187 -8.46 -7.12 -14.66
CA LEU A 187 -7.54 -5.99 -14.78
C LEU A 187 -7.71 -5.34 -16.15
N GLU A 188 -7.87 -4.02 -16.17
CA GLU A 188 -7.80 -3.22 -17.39
C GLU A 188 -6.91 -2.01 -17.15
N TYR A 189 -5.82 -1.87 -17.90
CA TYR A 189 -5.10 -0.62 -18.05
C TYR A 189 -5.57 0.11 -19.31
N LYS A 190 -5.73 1.43 -19.21
CA LYS A 190 -5.90 2.34 -20.34
C LYS A 190 -4.80 3.39 -20.29
N GLU A 191 -3.85 3.23 -21.19
CA GLU A 191 -2.76 4.17 -21.41
C GLU A 191 -3.13 5.13 -22.54
N ARG A 192 -3.10 6.43 -22.26
CA ARG A 192 -3.33 7.46 -23.28
C ARG A 192 -2.03 7.72 -24.03
N ILE A 193 -2.06 7.59 -25.36
CA ILE A 193 -0.97 8.01 -26.24
C ILE A 193 -1.38 9.33 -26.89
N GLU A 194 -0.69 10.40 -26.53
CA GLU A 194 -0.89 11.70 -27.15
C GLU A 194 -0.03 11.85 -28.39
N VAL A 195 -0.63 12.35 -29.47
CA VAL A 195 0.03 12.58 -30.75
C VAL A 195 -0.35 13.97 -31.24
N THR A 196 0.53 14.63 -31.98
CA THR A 196 0.24 15.91 -32.65
C THR A 196 -0.16 15.65 -34.11
N PRO A 197 -1.37 16.04 -34.57
CA PRO A 197 -2.41 16.78 -33.85
C PRO A 197 -3.20 15.91 -32.85
N SER A 198 -3.72 16.53 -31.78
CA SER A 198 -4.41 15.86 -30.67
C SER A 198 -5.62 15.00 -31.08
N SER A 199 -6.20 15.26 -32.26
CA SER A 199 -7.26 14.44 -32.85
C SER A 199 -6.80 13.03 -33.24
N ALA A 200 -5.49 12.81 -33.36
CA ALA A 200 -4.89 11.51 -33.66
C ALA A 200 -4.49 10.72 -32.40
N SER A 201 -4.62 11.31 -31.20
CA SER A 201 -4.36 10.64 -29.93
C SER A 201 -5.34 9.48 -29.70
N PHE A 202 -4.84 8.39 -29.12
CA PHE A 202 -5.59 7.15 -28.94
C PHE A 202 -5.22 6.46 -27.64
N ASP A 203 -5.99 5.44 -27.28
CA ASP A 203 -5.75 4.66 -26.07
C ASP A 203 -5.19 3.29 -26.42
N VAL A 204 -4.24 2.84 -25.62
CA VAL A 204 -3.78 1.45 -25.57
C VAL A 204 -4.44 0.79 -24.37
N THR A 205 -5.14 -0.31 -24.60
CA THR A 205 -5.82 -1.06 -23.55
C THR A 205 -5.08 -2.36 -23.29
N VAL A 206 -4.67 -2.58 -22.04
CA VAL A 206 -4.12 -3.87 -21.59
C VAL A 206 -5.16 -4.54 -20.71
N THR A 207 -5.61 -5.74 -21.07
CA THR A 207 -6.56 -6.53 -20.27
C THR A 207 -5.88 -7.74 -19.68
N GLY A 208 -6.32 -8.18 -18.51
CA GLY A 208 -5.79 -9.36 -17.84
C GLY A 208 -6.57 -9.71 -16.59
N SER A 209 -5.95 -10.48 -15.72
CA SER A 209 -6.44 -10.78 -14.38
C SER A 209 -5.50 -10.24 -13.32
N TRP A 210 -5.99 -10.16 -12.08
CA TRP A 210 -5.16 -9.79 -10.94
C TRP A 210 -5.53 -10.60 -9.70
N ASP A 211 -4.60 -10.70 -8.76
CA ASP A 211 -4.75 -11.47 -7.53
C ASP A 211 -3.90 -10.86 -6.41
N LEU A 212 -4.24 -11.19 -5.15
CA LEU A 212 -3.46 -10.81 -3.98
C LEU A 212 -2.91 -12.05 -3.32
N ARG A 213 -1.62 -12.00 -2.95
CA ARG A 213 -1.00 -13.09 -2.19
C ARG A 213 -0.13 -12.53 -1.10
N THR A 214 -0.26 -13.11 0.08
CA THR A 214 0.69 -12.89 1.15
C THR A 214 1.99 -13.61 0.80
N SER A 215 3.10 -12.91 0.91
CA SER A 215 4.44 -13.44 0.71
C SER A 215 5.38 -12.85 1.74
N VAL A 216 6.67 -13.13 1.61
CA VAL A 216 7.71 -12.52 2.43
C VAL A 216 8.55 -11.64 1.51
N SER A 217 8.76 -10.38 1.90
CA SER A 217 9.60 -9.46 1.15
C SER A 217 11.03 -9.98 1.09
N LEU A 218 11.63 -9.98 -0.10
CA LEU A 218 13.02 -10.40 -0.29
C LEU A 218 14.03 -9.44 0.35
N PHE A 219 13.61 -8.19 0.62
CA PHE A 219 14.48 -7.15 1.16
C PHE A 219 14.40 -7.06 2.68
N THR A 220 13.19 -7.12 3.24
CA THR A 220 12.99 -6.94 4.69
C THR A 220 12.83 -8.25 5.44
N GLY A 221 12.52 -9.36 4.74
CA GLY A 221 12.18 -10.63 5.39
C GLY A 221 10.84 -10.60 6.13
N LEU A 222 10.08 -9.50 6.04
CA LEU A 222 8.78 -9.35 6.69
C LEU A 222 7.65 -9.80 5.75
N PRO A 223 6.52 -10.26 6.31
CA PRO A 223 5.31 -10.50 5.54
C PRO A 223 4.91 -9.26 4.73
N THR A 224 4.55 -9.45 3.48
CA THR A 224 4.08 -8.40 2.57
C THR A 224 2.94 -8.91 1.72
N ILE A 225 2.08 -8.00 1.27
CA ILE A 225 0.98 -8.30 0.36
C ILE A 225 1.47 -7.99 -1.05
N ILE A 226 1.44 -9.00 -1.92
CA ILE A 226 1.87 -8.87 -3.31
C ILE A 226 0.64 -8.87 -4.19
N MET A 227 0.54 -7.83 -5.01
CA MET A 227 -0.39 -7.77 -6.12
C MET A 227 0.23 -8.44 -7.35
N TYR A 228 -0.40 -9.52 -7.79
CA TYR A 228 -0.09 -10.19 -9.04
C TYR A 228 -0.96 -9.60 -10.14
N LEU A 229 -0.34 -9.11 -11.19
CA LEU A 229 -0.98 -8.55 -12.36
C LEU A 229 -0.60 -9.45 -13.53
N GLU A 230 -1.58 -10.08 -14.16
CA GLU A 230 -1.37 -11.02 -15.26
C GLU A 230 -2.03 -10.47 -16.54
N PRO A 231 -1.32 -9.58 -17.27
CA PRO A 231 -1.75 -9.15 -18.59
C PRO A 231 -1.96 -10.34 -19.54
N ASP A 232 -3.09 -10.36 -20.25
CA ASP A 232 -3.41 -11.35 -21.28
C ASP A 232 -3.28 -10.75 -22.69
N ARG A 233 -3.89 -9.58 -22.90
CA ARG A 233 -3.97 -8.94 -24.22
C ARG A 233 -3.66 -7.46 -24.17
N VAL A 234 -3.00 -6.99 -25.23
CA VAL A 234 -2.81 -5.57 -25.52
C VAL A 234 -3.60 -5.25 -26.78
N LYS A 235 -4.46 -4.24 -26.71
CA LYS A 235 -5.26 -3.71 -27.82
C LYS A 235 -4.84 -2.27 -28.07
N TYR A 236 -4.58 -1.97 -29.34
CA TYR A 236 -4.22 -0.65 -29.83
C TYR A 236 -4.88 -0.43 -31.19
N VAL A 237 -4.76 0.76 -31.78
CA VAL A 237 -5.51 1.20 -32.98
C VAL A 237 -5.54 0.15 -34.10
N LEU A 238 -4.39 -0.47 -34.38
CA LEU A 238 -4.21 -1.34 -35.55
C LEU A 238 -4.31 -2.84 -35.24
N GLY A 239 -4.57 -3.23 -33.99
CA GLY A 239 -4.63 -4.66 -33.66
C GLY A 239 -4.78 -5.01 -32.19
N SER A 240 -4.77 -6.32 -31.95
CA SER A 240 -4.68 -6.90 -30.62
C SER A 240 -3.67 -8.04 -30.65
N THR A 241 -2.73 -8.01 -29.70
CA THR A 241 -1.69 -9.02 -29.54
C THR A 241 -1.72 -9.58 -28.12
N ARG A 242 -1.14 -10.76 -27.93
CA ARG A 242 -0.97 -11.33 -26.59
C ARG A 242 0.08 -10.54 -25.82
N ALA A 243 -0.12 -10.38 -24.52
CA ALA A 243 0.73 -9.57 -23.66
C ALA A 243 2.11 -10.20 -23.41
N ASP A 244 2.28 -11.51 -23.61
CA ASP A 244 3.58 -12.20 -23.52
C ASP A 244 4.63 -11.69 -24.52
N HIS A 245 4.19 -11.03 -25.61
CA HIS A 245 5.07 -10.36 -26.56
C HIS A 245 5.52 -8.96 -26.08
N TRP A 246 4.98 -8.43 -24.97
CA TRP A 246 5.22 -7.08 -24.47
C TRP A 246 6.09 -7.08 -23.22
N LYS A 247 7.41 -7.06 -23.44
CA LYS A 247 8.40 -7.05 -22.34
C LYS A 247 8.26 -5.84 -21.40
N SER A 248 7.72 -4.72 -21.89
CA SER A 248 7.50 -3.51 -21.10
C SER A 248 6.52 -3.70 -19.95
N LEU A 249 5.62 -4.68 -20.03
CA LEU A 249 4.63 -4.97 -18.98
C LEU A 249 5.23 -5.77 -17.81
N GLY A 250 6.31 -6.51 -18.07
CA GLY A 250 6.94 -7.41 -17.10
C GLY A 250 7.21 -6.80 -15.72
N PRO A 251 7.75 -5.57 -15.60
CA PRO A 251 7.98 -4.92 -14.32
C PRO A 251 6.73 -4.68 -13.48
N THR A 252 5.54 -4.66 -14.09
CA THR A 252 4.27 -4.46 -13.36
C THR A 252 3.60 -5.76 -12.92
N ASN A 253 4.07 -6.92 -13.38
CA ASN A 253 3.38 -8.19 -13.14
C ASN A 253 3.34 -8.61 -11.66
N ARG A 254 4.27 -8.11 -10.84
CA ARG A 254 4.37 -8.46 -9.43
C ARG A 254 4.85 -7.25 -8.65
N MET A 255 3.98 -6.70 -7.84
CA MET A 255 4.24 -5.49 -7.06
C MET A 255 3.89 -5.70 -5.59
N ASP A 256 4.75 -5.25 -4.69
CA ASP A 256 4.49 -5.21 -3.27
C ASP A 256 3.57 -4.03 -2.97
N LEU A 257 2.48 -4.27 -2.27
CA LEU A 257 1.57 -3.24 -1.80
C LEU A 257 2.12 -2.67 -0.49
N SER A 258 2.65 -1.44 -0.51
CA SER A 258 3.33 -0.84 0.67
C SER A 258 2.46 0.15 1.42
N TYR A 259 1.53 0.80 0.73
CA TYR A 259 0.55 1.71 1.34
C TYR A 259 -0.81 1.60 0.63
N LEU A 260 -1.88 1.63 1.42
CA LEU A 260 -3.25 1.73 0.95
C LEU A 260 -4.09 2.53 1.95
N ASP A 261 -4.79 3.54 1.47
CA ASP A 261 -5.90 4.19 2.15
C ASP A 261 -7.12 4.28 1.19
N ASP A 262 -8.08 5.16 1.49
CA ASP A 262 -9.34 5.25 0.74
C ASP A 262 -9.17 5.71 -0.72
N ASP A 263 -8.14 6.49 -1.01
CA ASP A 263 -7.95 7.25 -2.25
C ASP A 263 -6.53 7.16 -2.81
N ILE A 264 -5.54 6.68 -2.06
CA ILE A 264 -4.16 6.48 -2.51
C ILE A 264 -3.72 5.03 -2.31
N ARG A 265 -2.95 4.56 -3.28
CA ARG A 265 -2.25 3.28 -3.19
C ARG A 265 -0.83 3.40 -3.70
N VAL A 266 0.11 2.86 -2.94
CA VAL A 266 1.53 2.81 -3.30
C VAL A 266 1.94 1.35 -3.51
N MET A 267 2.58 1.11 -4.64
CA MET A 267 3.11 -0.19 -5.02
C MET A 267 4.60 -0.10 -5.29
N ARG A 268 5.37 -1.07 -4.79
CA ARG A 268 6.83 -1.18 -4.95
C ARG A 268 7.22 -2.40 -5.78
N GLY A 269 8.30 -2.29 -6.54
CA GLY A 269 8.81 -3.44 -7.30
C GLY A 269 9.38 -4.51 -6.37
N CYS A 270 8.96 -5.78 -6.54
CA CYS A 270 9.46 -6.88 -5.70
C CYS A 270 10.96 -7.17 -5.84
N THR A 271 11.61 -6.67 -6.90
CA THR A 271 13.04 -6.83 -7.16
C THR A 271 13.81 -5.50 -7.11
N SER A 272 13.12 -4.39 -6.84
CA SER A 272 13.71 -3.05 -6.72
C SER A 272 12.75 -2.17 -5.92
N THR A 273 13.13 -1.87 -4.68
CA THR A 273 12.37 -1.01 -3.77
C THR A 273 12.22 0.43 -4.28
N ASP A 274 13.10 0.82 -5.20
CA ASP A 274 13.12 2.14 -5.83
C ASP A 274 12.13 2.26 -6.97
N THR A 275 11.59 1.13 -7.46
CA THR A 275 10.51 1.12 -8.45
C THR A 275 9.19 1.38 -7.73
N LEU A 276 8.62 2.56 -7.94
CA LEU A 276 7.37 3.01 -7.34
C LEU A 276 6.29 3.19 -8.40
N LEU A 277 5.06 2.86 -8.01
CA LEU A 277 3.85 3.27 -8.70
C LEU A 277 2.87 3.82 -7.64
N ILE A 278 2.54 5.10 -7.75
CA ILE A 278 1.58 5.77 -6.86
C ILE A 278 0.29 6.00 -7.66
N TYR A 279 -0.81 5.47 -7.14
CA TYR A 279 -2.12 5.59 -7.76
C TYR A 279 -3.08 6.38 -6.87
N ARG A 280 -3.99 7.13 -7.51
CA ARG A 280 -5.14 7.78 -6.88
C ARG A 280 -6.44 7.15 -7.33
N LYS A 281 -7.37 6.90 -6.42
CA LYS A 281 -8.71 6.40 -6.74
C LYS A 281 -9.57 7.53 -7.32
N ILE A 282 -10.25 7.28 -8.43
CA ILE A 282 -11.11 8.26 -9.11
C ILE A 282 -12.60 7.98 -8.87
N SER A 283 -12.97 6.72 -8.60
CA SER A 283 -14.35 6.28 -8.36
C SER A 283 -14.41 4.86 -7.79
#